data_AF-F2KJF7-F1
#
_entry.id   AF-F2KJF7-F1
#
_cell.length_a   1.000
_cell.length_b   1.000
_cell.length_c   1.000
_cell.angle_alpha   90.00
_cell.angle_beta   90.00
_cell.angle_gamma   90.00
#
_symmetry.space_group_name_H-M   'P 1'
#
loop_
_entity.id
_entity.type
_entity.pdbx_description
1 polymer ?
#
loop_
_entity_poly.entity_id
_entity_poly.type
_entity_poly.pdbx_seq_one_letter_code
_entity_poly.pdbx_strand_id
1 'polypeptide(L)'
;MKVIYTDKPGNEPGVCYRLLREFFGVISAATDVFVQGDNPNIIDAYKRAGIKVTGADADGLRTDGPTVAEYVAAGYKASNYPPEGYASRSTEDEIAEALQAEQNAPETDPLKMKVPELKEWLARNGIAFESNALKEDLQALVPKE
;
A
#
# COMPACT_ATOMS: atom_id res chain seq x y z
N MET A 1 1.07 10.30 -24.39
CA MET A 1 2.50 10.04 -24.12
C MET A 1 2.79 10.28 -22.64
N LYS A 2 3.62 9.44 -21.99
CA LYS A 2 4.05 9.66 -20.60
C LYS A 2 5.28 10.57 -20.56
N VAL A 3 5.28 11.56 -19.68
CA VAL A 3 6.44 12.45 -19.44
C VAL A 3 6.88 12.29 -18.00
N ILE A 4 8.18 12.12 -17.77
CA ILE A 4 8.75 12.01 -16.42
C ILE A 4 9.76 13.14 -16.24
N TYR A 5 9.48 14.02 -15.28
CA TYR A 5 10.42 15.00 -14.77
C TYR A 5 11.13 14.43 -13.56
N THR A 6 12.44 14.25 -13.67
CA THR A 6 13.28 13.63 -12.63
C THR A 6 14.70 14.18 -12.69
N ASP A 7 15.44 14.17 -11.58
CA ASP A 7 16.87 14.50 -11.59
C ASP A 7 17.73 13.40 -12.23
N LYS A 8 17.21 12.17 -12.29
CA LYS A 8 17.90 11.00 -12.84
C LYS A 8 17.37 10.66 -14.23
N PRO A 9 18.19 10.72 -15.29
CA PRO A 9 17.73 10.36 -16.62
C PRO A 9 17.37 8.86 -16.68
N GLY A 10 16.26 8.55 -17.35
CA GLY A 10 15.87 7.18 -17.67
C GLY A 10 15.68 6.99 -19.17
N ASN A 11 15.45 5.76 -19.59
CA ASN A 11 15.31 5.39 -21.00
C ASN A 11 14.31 4.24 -21.14
N GLU A 12 13.04 4.55 -20.94
CA GLU A 12 11.94 3.61 -21.16
C GLU A 12 11.26 3.91 -22.50
N PRO A 13 10.94 2.88 -23.29
CA PRO A 13 10.23 3.07 -24.55
C PRO A 13 8.85 3.71 -24.31
N GLY A 14 8.54 4.76 -25.07
CA GLY A 14 7.27 5.49 -24.96
C GLY A 14 7.19 6.49 -23.82
N VAL A 15 8.29 6.69 -23.07
CA VAL A 15 8.40 7.64 -21.97
C VAL A 15 9.37 8.76 -22.34
N CYS A 16 8.92 10.01 -22.23
CA CYS A 16 9.77 11.18 -22.42
C CYS A 16 10.36 11.59 -21.07
N TYR A 17 11.63 11.26 -20.86
CA TYR A 17 12.40 11.72 -19.70
C TYR A 17 12.86 13.17 -19.92
N ARG A 18 12.71 14.00 -18.89
CA ARG A 18 13.13 15.40 -18.84
C ARG A 18 13.77 15.67 -17.48
N LEU A 19 14.80 16.51 -17.45
CA LEU A 19 15.28 17.02 -16.17
C LEU A 19 14.29 18.05 -15.61
N LEU A 20 14.22 18.15 -14.28
CA LEU A 20 13.40 19.17 -13.60
C LEU A 20 13.68 20.59 -14.11
N ARG A 21 14.96 20.89 -14.39
CA ARG A 21 15.41 22.19 -14.94
C ARG A 21 15.05 22.43 -16.42
N GLU A 22 14.60 21.40 -17.13
CA GLU A 22 14.26 21.47 -18.57
C GLU A 22 12.76 21.67 -18.80
N PHE A 23 12.07 22.22 -17.80
CA PHE A 23 10.70 22.66 -17.94
C PHE A 23 10.64 24.00 -18.68
N PHE A 24 10.34 23.95 -19.97
CA PHE A 24 10.14 25.13 -20.82
C PHE A 24 8.67 25.40 -21.15
N GLY A 25 7.76 24.56 -20.64
CA GLY A 25 6.33 24.63 -20.92
C GLY A 25 5.68 23.25 -21.01
N VAL A 26 4.35 23.24 -21.08
CA VAL A 26 3.54 22.02 -21.20
C VAL A 26 3.77 21.38 -22.57
N ILE A 27 4.04 20.07 -22.57
CA ILE A 27 4.08 19.27 -23.79
C ILE A 27 2.64 18.88 -24.15
N SER A 28 2.11 19.40 -25.25
CA SER A 28 0.72 19.21 -25.68
C SER A 28 0.33 17.75 -25.95
N ALA A 29 1.29 16.90 -26.32
CA ALA A 29 1.06 15.46 -26.53
C ALA A 29 1.11 14.62 -25.23
N ALA A 30 1.43 15.24 -24.09
CA ALA A 30 1.46 14.56 -22.80
C ALA A 30 0.03 14.22 -22.35
N THR A 31 -0.15 12.98 -21.91
CA THR A 31 -1.43 12.49 -21.37
C THR A 31 -1.32 12.12 -19.90
N ASP A 32 -0.10 11.81 -19.44
CA ASP A 32 0.23 11.47 -18.08
C ASP A 32 1.63 12.04 -17.79
N VAL A 33 1.77 12.76 -16.68
CA VAL A 33 3.02 13.40 -16.27
C VAL A 33 3.36 12.99 -14.85
N PHE A 34 4.58 12.52 -14.66
CA PHE A 34 5.16 12.26 -13.36
C PHE A 34 6.20 13.33 -13.05
N VAL A 35 6.15 13.90 -11.85
CA VAL A 35 7.10 14.93 -11.40
C VAL A 35 7.67 14.50 -10.07
N GLN A 36 8.97 14.22 -10.06
CA GLN A 36 9.72 13.90 -8.84
C GLN A 36 9.95 15.16 -8.00
N GLY A 37 9.83 15.04 -6.68
CA GLY A 37 10.01 16.13 -5.73
C GLY A 37 8.97 17.25 -5.82
N ASP A 38 9.18 18.27 -4.97
CA ASP A 38 8.32 19.46 -4.92
C ASP A 38 8.67 20.43 -6.06
N ASN A 39 7.99 20.29 -7.19
CA ASN A 39 8.14 21.16 -8.36
C ASN A 39 6.79 21.77 -8.76
N PRO A 40 6.24 22.68 -7.93
CA PRO A 40 4.89 23.23 -8.11
C PRO A 40 4.70 23.93 -9.46
N ASN A 41 5.76 24.54 -10.00
CA ASN A 41 5.74 25.18 -11.32
C ASN A 41 5.40 24.20 -12.46
N ILE A 42 5.97 22.99 -12.44
CA ILE A 42 5.73 21.95 -13.45
C ILE A 42 4.33 21.37 -13.22
N ILE A 43 4.04 21.02 -11.96
CA ILE A 43 2.78 20.38 -11.57
C ILE A 43 1.59 21.26 -11.94
N ASP A 44 1.61 22.54 -11.56
CA ASP A 44 0.52 23.47 -11.81
C ASP A 44 0.32 23.75 -13.30
N ALA A 45 1.40 23.84 -14.07
CA ALA A 45 1.30 24.08 -15.51
C ALA A 45 0.56 22.93 -16.21
N TYR A 46 0.91 21.68 -15.92
CA TYR A 46 0.23 20.53 -16.50
C TYR A 46 -1.20 20.34 -15.96
N LYS A 47 -1.45 20.61 -14.67
CA LYS A 47 -2.81 20.62 -14.11
C LYS A 47 -3.71 21.65 -14.80
N ARG A 48 -3.21 22.88 -15.03
CA ARG A 48 -3.94 23.94 -15.76
C ARG A 48 -4.26 23.55 -17.20
N ALA A 49 -3.41 22.72 -17.81
CA ALA A 49 -3.65 22.16 -19.14
C ALA A 49 -4.61 20.97 -19.15
N GLY A 50 -5.18 20.58 -18.00
CA GLY A 50 -6.08 19.43 -17.88
C GLY A 50 -5.38 18.09 -18.04
N ILE A 51 -4.06 18.04 -17.92
CA ILE A 51 -3.27 16.82 -18.05
C ILE A 51 -3.13 16.17 -16.68
N LYS A 52 -3.22 14.84 -16.62
CA LYS A 52 -3.04 14.08 -15.39
C LYS A 52 -1.60 14.23 -14.89
N VAL A 53 -1.43 14.71 -13.66
CA VAL A 53 -0.12 14.87 -13.00
C VAL A 53 -0.05 14.03 -11.74
N THR A 54 1.03 13.26 -11.62
CA THR A 54 1.43 12.52 -10.44
C THR A 54 2.64 13.21 -9.81
N GLY A 55 2.53 13.62 -8.56
CA GLY A 55 3.68 14.05 -7.76
C GLY A 55 4.38 12.85 -7.14
N ALA A 56 5.69 12.95 -6.98
CA ALA A 56 6.46 12.02 -6.19
C ALA A 56 7.38 12.76 -5.22
N ASP A 57 7.84 12.08 -4.18
CA ASP A 57 8.80 12.66 -3.24
C ASP A 57 10.22 12.71 -3.86
N ALA A 58 11.21 13.07 -3.06
CA ALA A 58 12.61 13.14 -3.51
C ALA A 58 13.16 11.78 -3.95
N ASP A 59 12.69 10.68 -3.37
CA ASP A 59 13.10 9.31 -3.72
C ASP A 59 12.37 8.77 -4.97
N GLY A 60 11.37 9.51 -5.48
CA GLY A 60 10.59 9.12 -6.64
C GLY A 60 9.42 8.19 -6.31
N LEU A 61 9.01 8.11 -5.04
CA LEU A 61 7.79 7.39 -4.66
C LEU A 61 6.57 8.30 -4.85
N ARG A 62 5.51 7.73 -5.40
CA ARG A 62 4.24 8.43 -5.66
C ARG A 62 3.63 8.96 -4.36
N THR A 63 3.25 10.23 -4.33
CA THR A 63 2.62 10.86 -3.15
C THR A 63 1.10 10.89 -3.22
N ASP A 64 0.51 10.40 -4.31
CA ASP A 64 -0.94 10.26 -4.51
C ASP A 64 -1.51 8.91 -4.04
N GLY A 65 -0.75 8.16 -3.23
CA GLY A 65 -1.17 6.86 -2.69
C GLY A 65 -2.34 6.93 -1.69
N PRO A 66 -2.83 5.78 -1.21
CA PRO A 66 -3.82 5.72 -0.13
C PRO A 66 -3.19 6.02 1.24
N THR A 67 -4.02 6.36 2.22
CA THR A 67 -3.68 6.24 3.64
C THR A 67 -3.73 4.78 4.10
N VAL A 68 -3.12 4.46 5.24
CA VAL A 68 -3.18 3.09 5.81
C VAL A 68 -4.63 2.68 6.09
N ALA A 69 -5.47 3.61 6.54
CA ALA A 69 -6.90 3.38 6.77
C ALA A 69 -7.65 3.03 5.49
N GLU A 70 -7.45 3.79 4.40
CA GLU A 70 -8.05 3.49 3.09
C GLU A 70 -7.56 2.16 2.52
N TYR A 71 -6.28 1.85 2.70
CA TYR A 71 -5.66 0.61 2.25
C TYR A 71 -6.25 -0.61 2.97
N VAL A 72 -6.39 -0.53 4.30
CA VAL A 72 -7.03 -1.57 5.11
C VAL A 72 -8.53 -1.68 4.81
N ALA A 73 -9.22 -0.56 4.64
CA ALA A 73 -10.64 -0.55 4.29
C ALA A 73 -10.91 -1.18 2.90
N ALA A 74 -9.95 -1.09 1.98
CA ALA A 74 -10.00 -1.79 0.70
C ALA A 74 -9.71 -3.30 0.81
N GLY A 75 -9.45 -3.81 2.02
CA GLY A 75 -9.24 -5.24 2.30
C GLY A 75 -7.78 -5.68 2.25
N TYR A 76 -6.83 -4.75 2.17
CA TYR A 76 -5.40 -5.06 2.21
C TYR A 76 -4.86 -5.09 3.64
N LYS A 77 -3.73 -5.78 3.83
CA LYS A 77 -3.04 -5.84 5.13
C LYS A 77 -2.32 -4.54 5.43
N ALA A 78 -2.46 -4.03 6.65
CA ALA A 78 -1.66 -2.92 7.17
C ALA A 78 -0.16 -3.22 7.08
N SER A 79 0.23 -4.50 7.26
CA SER A 79 1.63 -4.95 7.09
C SER A 79 2.19 -4.77 5.68
N ASN A 80 1.33 -4.62 4.67
CA ASN A 80 1.71 -4.39 3.27
C ASN A 80 1.57 -2.91 2.87
N TYR A 81 1.40 -2.02 3.83
CA TYR A 81 1.36 -0.58 3.64
C TYR A 81 2.76 0.03 3.87
N PRO A 82 3.19 1.03 3.08
CA PRO A 82 2.56 1.54 1.87
C PRO A 82 2.71 0.57 0.67
N PRO A 83 1.83 0.68 -0.36
CA PRO A 83 1.99 -0.11 -1.57
C PRO A 83 3.32 0.21 -2.29
N GLU A 84 3.87 -0.77 -2.99
CA GLU A 84 5.16 -0.63 -3.67
C GLU A 84 5.14 0.55 -4.67
N GLY A 85 6.18 1.39 -4.62
CA GLY A 85 6.30 2.59 -5.44
C GLY A 85 5.49 3.80 -4.94
N TYR A 86 4.86 3.73 -3.76
CA TYR A 86 4.16 4.84 -3.12
C TYR A 86 4.85 5.26 -1.82
N ALA A 87 4.87 6.57 -1.58
CA ALA A 87 5.27 7.13 -0.31
C ALA A 87 4.15 6.91 0.72
N SER A 88 4.52 6.73 1.99
CA SER A 88 3.53 6.74 3.07
C SER A 88 2.83 8.10 3.13
N ARG A 89 1.50 8.07 3.20
CA ARG A 89 0.66 9.25 3.46
C ARG A 89 0.06 9.24 4.87
N SER A 90 0.32 8.19 5.64
CA SER A 90 -0.08 8.06 7.03
C SER A 90 1.12 8.25 7.95
N THR A 91 0.82 8.72 9.15
CA THR A 91 1.78 8.85 10.24
C THR A 91 2.15 7.49 10.83
N GLU A 92 3.28 7.43 11.54
CA GLU A 92 3.72 6.20 12.22
C GLU A 92 2.68 5.69 13.23
N ASP A 93 2.01 6.59 13.95
CA ASP A 93 0.93 6.26 14.89
C ASP A 93 -0.26 5.60 14.18
N GLU A 94 -0.72 6.14 13.05
CA GLU A 94 -1.82 5.55 12.28
C GLU A 94 -1.45 4.17 11.73
N ILE A 95 -0.19 4.00 11.29
CA ILE A 95 0.31 2.72 10.79
C ILE A 95 0.39 1.72 11.95
N ALA A 96 0.90 2.14 13.11
CA ALA A 96 0.96 1.29 14.30
C ALA A 96 -0.43 0.87 14.77
N GLU A 97 -1.40 1.79 14.78
CA GLU A 97 -2.79 1.48 15.13
C GLU A 97 -3.40 0.50 14.13
N ALA A 98 -3.17 0.69 12.83
CA ALA A 98 -3.66 -0.23 11.80
C ALA A 98 -3.00 -1.62 11.89
N LEU A 99 -1.70 -1.69 12.20
CA LEU A 99 -1.00 -2.96 12.44
C LEU A 99 -1.51 -3.67 13.69
N GLN A 100 -1.81 -2.92 14.75
CA GLN A 100 -2.39 -3.46 15.97
C GLN A 100 -3.83 -3.92 15.73
N ALA A 101 -4.61 -3.16 14.96
CA ALA A 101 -5.96 -3.55 14.54
C ALA A 101 -5.93 -4.80 13.66
N GLU A 102 -4.94 -4.95 12.76
CA GLU A 102 -4.73 -6.18 12.00
C GLU A 102 -4.42 -7.38 12.92
N GLN A 103 -3.57 -7.20 13.94
CA GLN A 103 -3.25 -8.26 14.90
C GLN A 103 -4.41 -8.61 15.85
N ASN A 104 -5.32 -7.67 16.08
CA ASN A 104 -6.50 -7.84 16.92
C ASN A 104 -7.76 -8.17 16.12
N ALA A 105 -7.70 -8.09 14.79
CA ALA A 105 -8.78 -8.51 13.94
C ALA A 105 -9.00 -10.02 14.17
N PRO A 106 -10.25 -10.45 14.40
CA PRO A 106 -10.54 -11.87 14.59
C PRO A 106 -10.13 -12.62 13.33
N GLU A 107 -9.07 -13.43 13.45
CA GLU A 107 -8.60 -14.29 12.38
C GLU A 107 -9.66 -15.37 12.17
N THR A 108 -10.37 -15.30 11.05
CA THR A 108 -11.41 -16.29 10.71
C THR A 108 -10.84 -17.63 10.28
N ASP A 109 -9.54 -17.68 10.00
CA ASP A 109 -8.80 -18.87 9.61
C ASP A 109 -8.37 -19.68 10.86
N PRO A 110 -8.90 -20.90 11.09
CA PRO A 110 -8.52 -21.75 12.23
C PRO A 110 -7.04 -22.12 12.27
N LEU A 111 -6.35 -22.10 11.13
CA LEU A 111 -4.91 -22.34 11.06
C LEU A 111 -4.05 -21.11 11.37
N LYS A 112 -4.65 -19.92 11.46
CA LYS A 112 -3.91 -18.68 11.72
C LYS A 112 -4.35 -17.98 13.02
N MET A 113 -5.54 -18.28 13.53
CA MET A 113 -6.03 -17.78 14.81
C MET A 113 -5.12 -18.12 16.01
N LYS A 114 -5.24 -17.31 17.07
CA LYS A 114 -4.46 -17.49 18.31
C LYS A 114 -4.96 -18.71 19.08
N VAL A 115 -4.11 -19.33 19.90
CA VAL A 115 -4.46 -20.50 20.74
C VAL A 115 -5.77 -20.34 21.53
N PRO A 116 -6.06 -19.22 22.22
CA PRO A 116 -7.33 -19.03 22.90
C PRO A 116 -8.52 -19.05 21.93
N GLU A 117 -8.44 -18.34 20.80
CA GLU A 117 -9.50 -18.30 19.78
C GLU A 117 -9.71 -19.67 19.12
N LEU A 118 -8.63 -20.44 18.90
CA LEU A 118 -8.69 -21.80 18.38
C LEU A 118 -9.43 -22.75 19.32
N LYS A 119 -9.20 -22.62 20.63
CA LYS A 119 -9.93 -23.40 21.63
C LYS A 119 -11.43 -23.06 21.63
N GLU A 120 -11.78 -21.78 21.54
CA GLU A 120 -13.17 -21.35 21.43
C GLU A 120 -13.81 -21.84 20.12
N TRP A 121 -13.08 -21.80 19.00
CA TRP A 121 -13.54 -22.30 17.72
C TRP A 121 -13.76 -23.82 17.75
N LEU A 122 -12.79 -24.60 18.25
CA LEU A 122 -12.91 -26.05 18.40
C LEU A 122 -14.09 -26.40 19.32
N ALA A 123 -14.24 -25.70 20.46
CA ALA A 123 -15.36 -25.88 21.38
C ALA A 123 -16.71 -25.58 20.70
N ARG A 124 -16.78 -24.48 19.93
CA ARG A 124 -17.99 -24.09 19.18
C ARG A 124 -18.35 -25.09 18.09
N ASN A 125 -17.35 -25.73 17.47
CA ASN A 125 -17.54 -26.80 16.49
C ASN A 125 -17.76 -28.18 17.14
N GLY A 126 -17.76 -28.27 18.47
CA GLY A 126 -17.96 -29.52 19.20
C GLY A 126 -16.78 -30.49 19.12
N ILE A 127 -15.59 -29.99 18.80
CA ILE A 127 -14.36 -30.79 18.70
C ILE A 127 -13.72 -30.82 20.09
N ALA A 128 -13.57 -32.03 20.65
CA ALA A 128 -12.88 -32.22 21.92
C ALA A 128 -11.38 -31.98 21.76
N PHE A 129 -10.79 -31.22 22.67
CA PHE A 129 -9.37 -30.95 22.69
C PHE A 129 -8.85 -30.95 24.13
N GLU A 130 -7.55 -31.24 24.29
CA GLU A 130 -6.90 -31.21 25.60
C GLU A 130 -6.59 -29.76 26.01
N SER A 131 -6.88 -29.41 27.27
CA SER A 131 -6.68 -28.04 27.77
C SER A 131 -5.21 -27.58 27.70
N ASN A 132 -4.27 -28.54 27.74
CA ASN A 132 -2.84 -28.33 27.64
C ASN A 132 -2.26 -28.74 26.27
N ALA A 133 -3.11 -28.99 25.27
CA ALA A 133 -2.66 -29.25 23.91
C ALA A 133 -1.85 -28.07 23.37
N LEU A 134 -0.78 -28.40 22.65
CA LEU A 134 0.04 -27.43 21.94
C LEU A 134 -0.74 -26.87 20.74
N LYS A 135 -0.34 -25.68 20.27
CA LYS A 135 -0.97 -25.01 19.11
C LYS A 135 -1.05 -25.94 17.90
N GLU A 136 0.01 -26.71 17.63
CA GLU A 136 0.08 -27.63 16.50
C GLU A 136 -0.97 -28.76 16.58
N ASP A 137 -1.21 -29.29 17.79
CA ASP A 137 -2.18 -30.37 18.03
C ASP A 137 -3.62 -29.85 17.87
N LEU A 138 -3.91 -28.67 18.43
CA LEU A 138 -5.19 -27.98 18.23
C LEU A 138 -5.47 -27.68 16.74
N GLN A 139 -4.43 -27.30 15.97
CA GLN A 139 -4.55 -27.05 14.54
C GLN A 139 -4.76 -28.34 13.72
N ALA A 140 -4.20 -29.47 14.18
CA ALA A 140 -4.41 -30.77 13.54
C ALA A 140 -5.86 -31.29 13.69
N LEU A 141 -6.56 -30.85 14.73
CA LEU A 141 -7.99 -31.15 14.96
C LEU A 141 -8.92 -30.34 14.07
N VAL A 142 -8.43 -29.30 13.39
CA VAL A 142 -9.22 -28.51 12.45
C VAL A 142 -9.58 -29.39 11.26
N PRO A 143 -10.88 -29.65 10.99
CA PRO A 143 -11.30 -30.41 9.83
C PRO A 143 -10.83 -29.70 8.57
N LYS A 144 -10.05 -30.42 7.76
CA LYS A 144 -9.68 -29.98 6.41
C LYS A 144 -10.82 -30.40 5.50
N GLU A 145 -11.60 -29.43 5.03
CA GLU A 145 -12.54 -29.64 3.92
C GLU A 145 -11.81 -30.13 2.66
#